data_AF-K9SND6-F1
#
_entry.id   AF-K9SND6-F1
#
_cell.length_a   1.000
_cell.length_b   1.000
_cell.length_c   1.000
_cell.angle_alpha   90.00
_cell.angle_beta   90.00
_cell.angle_gamma   90.00
#
_symmetry.space_group_name_H-M   'P 1'
#
loop_
_entity.id
_entity.type
_entity.pdbx_description
1 polymer ?
#
loop_
_entity_poly.entity_id
_entity_poly.type
_entity_poly.pdbx_seq_one_letter_code
_entity_poly.pdbx_strand_id
1 'polypeptide(L)' 'MAPIFTADFNSFKSINATKAWSLFFTASQADTFLGENPMIGRYLTIGLLSVVIAGAVEVALFAA' A
#
# COMPACT_ATOMS: atom_id res chain seq x y z
N MET A 1 1.67 -12.30 15.48
CA MET A 1 1.93 -11.06 16.25
C MET A 1 2.09 -9.95 15.25
N ALA A 2 1.30 -8.87 15.31
CA ALA A 2 1.47 -7.77 14.35
C ALA A 2 2.83 -7.08 14.58
N PRO A 3 3.72 -6.91 13.57
CA PRO A 3 5.03 -6.28 13.69
C PRO A 3 5.06 -4.99 14.49
N ILE A 4 4.04 -4.13 14.39
CA ILE A 4 3.98 -2.88 15.17
C ILE A 4 3.96 -3.11 16.69
N PHE A 5 3.48 -4.26 17.14
CA PHE A 5 3.43 -4.65 18.55
C PHE A 5 4.61 -5.52 18.99
N THR A 6 5.66 -5.60 18.17
CA THR A 6 6.92 -6.27 18.55
C THR A 6 7.85 -5.28 19.26
N ALA A 7 8.62 -5.77 20.24
CA ALA A 7 9.59 -4.94 20.96
C ALA A 7 10.60 -4.27 20.00
N ASP A 8 10.97 -4.97 18.92
CA ASP A 8 11.86 -4.46 17.88
C ASP A 8 11.28 -3.25 17.15
N PHE A 9 9.98 -3.19 16.91
CA PHE A 9 9.33 -2.04 16.28
C PHE A 9 9.09 -0.89 17.28
N ASN A 10 8.83 -1.21 18.54
CA ASN A 10 8.60 -0.26 19.63
C ASN A 10 9.84 0.59 20.01
N SER A 11 10.99 0.33 19.38
CA SER A 11 12.25 1.07 19.56
C SER A 11 12.38 2.30 18.65
N PHE A 12 11.25 2.92 18.26
CA PHE A 12 11.20 4.04 17.30
C PHE A 12 11.91 3.75 15.97
N LYS A 13 11.81 2.49 15.50
CA LYS A 13 12.44 2.07 14.26
C LYS A 13 11.91 2.92 13.10
N SER A 14 12.82 3.59 12.39
CA SER A 14 12.46 4.38 11.21
C SER A 14 11.87 3.48 10.14
N ILE A 15 10.73 3.89 9.58
CA ILE A 15 10.07 3.22 8.45
C ILE A 15 10.06 4.15 7.25
N ASN A 16 10.24 3.57 6.06
CA ASN A 16 10.05 4.29 4.81
C ASN A 16 8.60 4.17 4.33
N ALA A 17 8.26 4.89 3.24
CA ALA A 17 6.91 4.88 2.69
C ALA A 17 6.43 3.46 2.30
N THR A 18 7.28 2.63 1.70
CA THR A 18 6.94 1.26 1.32
C THR A 18 6.56 0.39 2.53
N LYS A 19 7.29 0.53 3.64
CA LYS A 19 6.97 -0.18 4.89
C LYS A 19 5.67 0.30 5.51
N ALA A 20 5.42 1.62 5.50
CA ALA A 20 4.17 2.19 5.98
C ALA A 20 2.97 1.65 5.20
N TRP A 21 3.05 1.62 3.86
CA TRP A 21 2.02 1.03 3.01
C TRP A 21 1.86 -0.48 3.23
N SER A 22 2.96 -1.21 3.42
CA SER A 22 2.90 -2.65 3.71
C SER A 22 2.14 -2.93 5.01
N LEU A 23 2.45 -2.18 6.08
CA LEU A 23 1.71 -2.27 7.35
C LEU A 23 0.24 -1.88 7.17
N PHE A 24 -0.06 -0.81 6.42
CA PHE A 24 -1.43 -0.38 6.19
C PHE A 24 -2.28 -1.49 5.51
N PHE A 25 -1.80 -2.05 4.39
CA PHE A 25 -2.56 -3.05 3.63
C PHE A 25 -2.58 -4.43 4.30
N THR A 26 -1.64 -4.74 5.18
CA THR A 26 -1.59 -6.02 5.88
C THR A 26 -2.18 -5.95 7.29
N ALA A 27 -2.89 -4.88 7.63
CA ALA A 27 -3.41 -4.65 8.99
C ALA A 27 -2.32 -4.80 10.06
N SER A 28 -1.15 -4.22 9.79
CA SER A 28 0.07 -4.26 10.58
C SER A 28 0.68 -5.66 10.78
N GLN A 29 0.38 -6.63 9.91
CA GLN A 29 0.90 -8.00 10.00
C GLN A 29 2.25 -8.21 9.31
N ALA A 30 2.57 -7.42 8.27
CA ALA A 30 3.85 -7.53 7.57
C ALA A 30 4.35 -6.15 7.08
N ASP A 31 5.53 -5.72 7.55
CA ASP A 31 6.14 -4.45 7.17
C ASP A 31 6.89 -4.51 5.84
N THR A 32 7.14 -5.70 5.29
CA THR A 32 7.90 -5.90 4.05
C THR A 32 7.07 -6.38 2.87
N PHE A 33 5.77 -6.62 3.05
CA PHE A 33 4.91 -7.25 2.02
C PHE A 33 5.00 -6.58 0.63
N LEU A 34 4.97 -5.25 0.55
CA LEU A 34 5.09 -4.53 -0.73
C LEU A 34 6.54 -4.37 -1.22
N GLY A 35 7.53 -4.60 -0.36
CA GLY A 35 8.95 -4.50 -0.65
C GLY A 35 9.64 -5.84 -0.99
N GLU A 36 9.00 -6.97 -0.69
CA GLU A 36 9.56 -8.32 -0.92
C GLU A 36 9.66 -8.68 -2.40
N ASN A 37 8.69 -8.26 -3.21
CA ASN A 37 8.69 -8.49 -4.64
C ASN A 37 8.34 -7.19 -5.38
N PRO A 38 9.22 -6.69 -6.26
CA PRO A 38 8.97 -5.46 -7.03
C PRO A 38 7.70 -5.54 -7.89
N MET A 39 7.23 -6.74 -8.26
CA MET A 39 5.96 -6.91 -8.98
C MET A 39 4.75 -6.49 -8.14
N ILE A 40 4.77 -6.69 -6.82
CA ILE A 40 3.64 -6.33 -5.93
C ILE A 40 3.42 -4.81 -5.96
N GLY A 41 4.50 -4.03 -5.83
CA GLY A 41 4.44 -2.58 -5.94
C GLY A 41 3.95 -2.10 -7.31
N ARG A 42 4.36 -2.79 -8.39
CA ARG A 42 3.89 -2.50 -9.75
C ARG A 42 2.39 -2.77 -9.91
N TYR A 43 1.89 -3.89 -9.40
CA TYR A 43 0.46 -4.21 -9.46
C TYR A 43 -0.38 -3.22 -8.66
N LEU A 44 0.06 -2.85 -7.45
CA LEU A 44 -0.63 -1.83 -6.65
C LEU A 44 -0.69 -0.49 -7.38
N THR A 45 0.43 -0.05 -7.96
CA THR A 45 0.50 1.23 -8.69
C THR A 45 -0.42 1.23 -9.91
N ILE A 46 -0.39 0.17 -10.71
CA ILE A 46 -1.27 0.02 -11.89
C ILE A 46 -2.73 -0.03 -11.45
N GLY A 47 -3.05 -0.77 -10.38
CA GLY A 47 -4.39 -0.86 -9.82
C GLY A 47 -4.94 0.51 -9.40
N LEU A 48 -4.17 1.28 -8.61
CA LEU A 48 -4.56 2.62 -8.18
C LEU A 48 -4.78 3.57 -9.37
N LEU A 49 -3.86 3.56 -10.35
CA LEU A 49 -4.01 4.35 -11.57
C LEU A 49 -5.25 3.94 -12.38
N SER A 50 -5.52 2.64 -12.49
CA SER A 50 -6.69 2.15 -13.22
C SER A 50 -8.00 2.60 -12.58
N VAL A 51 -8.09 2.63 -11.25
CA VAL A 51 -9.28 3.12 -10.54
C VAL A 51 -9.51 4.61 -10.81
N VAL A 52 -8.45 5.41 -10.74
CA VAL A 52 -8.52 6.86 -11.02
C VAL A 52 -8.93 7.12 -12.47
N ILE A 53 -8.31 6.43 -13.42
CA ILE A 53 -8.61 6.59 -14.85
C ILE A 53 -10.04 6.14 -15.15
N ALA A 54 -10.46 4.97 -14.65
CA ALA A 54 -11.81 4.46 -14.86
C ALA A 54 -12.87 5.43 -14.30
N GLY A 55 -12.66 5.95 -13.09
CA GLY A 55 -13.56 6.95 -12.50
C GLY A 55 -13.60 8.26 -13.30
N ALA A 56 -12.45 8.73 -13.80
CA ALA A 56 -12.40 9.92 -14.65
C ALA A 56 -13.16 9.70 -15.98
N VAL A 57 -13.04 8.53 -16.59
CA VAL A 57 -13.75 8.16 -17.83
C VAL A 57 -15.26 8.07 -17.57
N GLU A 58 -15.68 7.45 -16.48
CA GLU A 58 -17.09 7.37 -16.09
C GLU A 58 -17.71 8.76 -15.95
N VAL A 59 -17.05 9.65 -15.21
CA VAL A 59 -17.50 11.05 -15.04
C VAL A 59 -17.58 11.77 -16.39
N ALA A 60 -16.54 11.63 -17.23
CA ALA A 60 -16.50 12.29 -18.53
C ALA A 60 -17.62 11.84 -19.49
N LEU A 61 -18.06 10.58 -19.39
CA LEU A 61 -19.06 10.00 -20.29
C LEU A 61 -20.50 10.13 -19.78
N PHE A 62 -20.71 10.07 -18.46
CA PHE A 62 -22.05 9.90 -17.89
C PHE A 62 -22.48 10.99 -16.91
N ALA A 63 -21.60 11.91 -16.50
CA ALA A 63 -21.95 12.97 -15.56
C ALA A 63 -22.50 14.27 -16.22
N ALA A 64 -22.92 14.20 -17.50
CA ALA A 64 -23.54 15.29 -18.26
C ALA A 64 -25.08 15.22 -18.20
#